data_AF-A0A9W9YXQ4-F1
#
_entry.id   AF-A0A9W9YXQ4-F1
#
_cell.length_a   1.000
_cell.length_b   1.000
_cell.length_c   1.000
_cell.angle_alpha   90.00
_cell.angle_beta   90.00
_cell.angle_gamma   90.00
#
_symmetry.space_group_name_H-M   'P 1'
#
loop_
_entity.id
_entity.type
_entity.pdbx_description
1 polymer ?
#
loop_
_entity_poly.entity_id
_entity_poly.type
_entity_poly.pdbx_seq_one_letter_code
_entity_poly.pdbx_strand_id
1 'polypeptide(L)'
;METGPRWPPDSSLYLSYIRELQDQRQRDLLLSMHGKCSERWFLLQLMKKYADGQAIAKKLCAQITKTTNAVKQLVKEYERQETHLAGCKYPAKIIIEEALDISSLLWRVLESDADLPSSVPYCIKRQLIDLNHLHKRCTEEVLLIKEEMDRVTNYYEGKLNRLNNWTNELAVSTESVDSRGLLSIALTKFDELTIFTRHLQGLFSAHGLNKEAGILEDVGDINGDDEDDGDDDNDDDDDDNDIAQELEEADVLADLRSVLNVEYGSDDESDSGNSDSDAENN
;
A
#
# COMPACT_ATOMS: atom_id res chain seq x y z
N MET A 1 -48.38 24.95 19.53
CA MET A 1 -47.00 24.41 19.45
C MET A 1 -46.37 24.68 20.79
N GLU A 2 -46.47 23.72 21.71
CA GLU A 2 -45.86 23.84 23.04
C GLU A 2 -44.35 23.66 22.88
N THR A 3 -43.61 24.74 23.09
CA THR A 3 -42.15 24.69 23.26
C THR A 3 -41.88 24.01 24.59
N GLY A 4 -41.37 22.77 24.55
CA GLY A 4 -40.99 22.03 25.76
C GLY A 4 -40.06 22.85 26.67
N PRO A 5 -40.12 22.65 28.00
CA PRO A 5 -39.40 23.47 28.96
C PRO A 5 -37.88 23.35 28.75
N ARG A 6 -37.20 24.49 28.62
CA ARG A 6 -35.73 24.60 28.55
C ARG A 6 -35.13 23.99 29.83
N TRP A 7 -34.18 23.07 29.66
CA TRP A 7 -33.56 22.43 30.82
C TRP A 7 -32.81 23.46 31.69
N PRO A 8 -32.94 23.38 33.02
CA PRO A 8 -32.17 24.23 33.92
C PRO A 8 -30.67 23.84 33.90
N PRO A 9 -29.75 24.79 34.15
CA PRO A 9 -28.31 24.55 34.10
C PRO A 9 -27.79 23.43 35.01
N ASP A 10 -28.50 23.18 36.12
CA ASP A 10 -28.14 22.16 37.11
C ASP A 10 -28.79 20.79 36.81
N SER A 11 -29.53 20.69 35.71
CA SER A 11 -30.14 19.41 35.28
C SER A 11 -29.05 18.41 34.94
N SER A 12 -29.12 17.22 35.55
CA SER A 12 -28.18 16.13 35.26
C SER A 12 -28.16 15.74 33.78
N LEU A 13 -29.31 15.78 33.10
CA LEU A 13 -29.44 15.52 31.66
C LEU A 13 -28.79 16.62 30.81
N TYR A 14 -28.88 17.89 31.25
CA TYR A 14 -28.21 19.00 30.57
C TYR A 14 -26.69 18.89 30.74
N LEU A 15 -26.22 18.63 31.95
CA LEU A 15 -24.79 18.47 32.22
C LEU A 15 -24.19 17.25 31.51
N SER A 16 -24.92 16.13 31.42
CA SER A 16 -24.47 14.96 30.66
C SER A 16 -24.40 15.24 29.17
N TYR A 17 -25.38 15.94 28.61
CA TYR A 17 -25.39 16.31 27.19
C TYR A 17 -24.27 17.29 26.84
N ILE A 18 -24.01 18.30 27.67
CA ILE A 18 -22.89 19.23 27.48
C ILE A 18 -21.55 18.49 27.56
N ARG A 19 -21.42 17.51 28.47
CA ARG A 19 -20.23 16.66 28.57
C ARG A 19 -20.04 15.82 27.30
N GLU A 20 -21.09 15.18 26.80
CA GLU A 20 -21.03 14.38 25.58
C GLU A 20 -20.63 15.23 24.36
N LEU A 21 -21.17 16.45 24.24
CA LEU A 21 -20.75 17.40 23.21
C LEU A 21 -19.28 17.82 23.34
N GLN A 22 -18.80 18.03 24.57
CA GLN A 22 -17.40 18.36 24.83
C GLN A 22 -16.49 17.19 24.44
N ASP A 23 -16.81 15.98 24.90
CA ASP A 23 -16.06 14.76 24.59
C ASP A 23 -16.02 14.52 23.07
N GLN A 24 -17.13 14.74 22.36
CA GLN A 24 -17.18 14.61 20.90
C GLN A 24 -16.24 15.63 20.21
N ARG A 25 -16.28 16.90 20.61
CA ARG A 25 -15.39 17.94 20.04
C ARG A 25 -13.91 17.64 20.31
N GLN A 26 -13.59 17.20 21.52
CA GLN A 26 -12.24 16.83 21.91
C GLN A 26 -11.77 15.61 21.11
N ARG A 27 -12.62 14.60 20.93
CA ARG A 27 -12.35 13.43 20.08
C ARG A 27 -12.06 13.83 18.65
N ASP A 28 -12.89 14.69 18.06
CA ASP A 28 -12.74 15.10 16.67
C ASP A 28 -11.44 15.90 16.45
N LEU A 29 -11.05 16.74 17.41
CA LEU A 29 -9.75 17.41 17.39
C LEU A 29 -8.59 16.42 17.53
N LEU A 30 -8.67 15.47 18.46
CA LEU A 30 -7.63 14.46 18.65
C LEU A 30 -7.46 13.58 17.42
N LEU A 31 -8.56 13.21 16.73
CA LEU A 31 -8.51 12.47 15.47
C LEU A 31 -7.84 13.28 14.35
N SER A 32 -8.20 14.56 14.23
CA SER A 32 -7.58 15.47 13.26
C SER A 32 -6.07 15.62 13.53
N MET A 33 -5.70 15.78 14.80
CA MET A 33 -4.31 15.89 15.24
C MET A 33 -3.53 14.61 14.98
N HIS A 34 -4.09 13.44 15.29
CA HIS A 34 -3.50 12.13 14.99
C HIS A 34 -3.26 11.93 13.49
N GLY A 35 -4.21 12.37 12.65
CA GLY A 35 -4.06 12.36 11.20
C GLY A 35 -2.85 13.17 10.73
N LYS A 36 -2.68 14.40 11.26
CA LYS A 36 -1.52 15.25 10.96
C LYS A 36 -0.20 14.72 11.54
N CYS A 37 -0.24 14.11 12.72
CA CYS A 37 0.91 13.43 13.29
C CYS A 37 1.37 12.25 12.40
N SER A 38 0.42 11.45 11.89
CA SER A 38 0.69 10.33 10.98
C SER A 38 1.30 10.80 9.65
N GLU A 39 0.77 11.89 9.09
CA GLU A 39 1.31 12.54 7.88
C GLU A 39 2.76 13.00 8.10
N ARG A 40 3.03 13.70 9.21
CA ARG A 40 4.40 14.13 9.59
C ARG A 40 5.34 12.93 9.71
N TRP A 41 4.91 11.86 10.38
CA TRP A 41 5.71 10.66 10.54
C TRP A 41 6.07 10.03 9.20
N PHE A 42 5.11 9.93 8.27
CA PHE A 42 5.36 9.44 6.92
C PHE A 42 6.37 10.30 6.15
N LEU A 43 6.21 11.63 6.19
CA LEU A 43 7.15 12.56 5.57
C LEU A 43 8.56 12.44 6.14
N LEU A 44 8.70 12.20 7.46
CA LEU A 44 9.99 11.92 8.08
C LEU A 44 10.61 10.62 7.56
N GLN A 45 9.82 9.56 7.33
CA GLN A 45 10.34 8.33 6.71
C GLN A 45 10.80 8.56 5.26
N LEU A 46 10.09 9.39 4.49
CA LEU A 46 10.52 9.77 3.14
C LEU A 46 11.81 10.58 3.19
N MET A 47 11.94 11.51 4.13
CA MET A 47 13.15 12.33 4.28
C MET A 47 14.39 11.46 4.51
N LYS A 48 14.27 10.34 5.24
CA LYS A 48 15.36 9.36 5.40
C LYS A 48 15.78 8.73 4.07
N LYS A 49 14.84 8.44 3.17
CA LYS A 49 15.12 7.79 1.88
C LYS A 49 15.67 8.74 0.82
N TYR A 50 15.28 10.01 0.86
CA TYR A 50 15.59 11.01 -0.18
C TYR A 50 16.48 12.15 0.31
N ALA A 51 17.27 11.94 1.37
CA ALA A 51 18.11 12.96 2.00
C ALA A 51 19.08 13.65 1.02
N ASP A 52 19.62 12.89 0.05
CA ASP A 52 20.61 13.39 -0.92
C ASP A 52 19.98 14.13 -2.11
N GLY A 53 18.67 13.99 -2.34
CA GLY A 53 17.95 14.66 -3.41
C GLY A 53 17.67 16.11 -3.04
N GLN A 54 18.62 17.03 -3.21
CA GLN A 54 18.54 18.41 -2.69
C GLN A 54 17.20 19.13 -2.92
N ALA A 55 16.59 18.98 -4.10
CA ALA A 55 15.30 19.60 -4.40
C ALA A 55 14.13 18.90 -3.67
N ILE A 56 14.12 17.57 -3.66
CA ILE A 56 13.09 16.74 -2.99
C ILE A 56 13.20 16.90 -1.47
N ALA A 57 14.42 16.85 -0.92
CA ALA A 57 14.71 17.09 0.48
C ALA A 57 14.21 18.47 0.94
N LYS A 58 14.45 19.53 0.16
CA LYS A 58 13.91 20.88 0.46
C LYS A 58 12.37 20.90 0.49
N LYS A 59 11.72 20.26 -0.50
CA LYS A 59 10.25 20.15 -0.54
C LYS A 59 9.71 19.37 0.67
N LEU A 60 10.35 18.26 1.04
CA LEU A 60 9.97 17.46 2.20
C LEU A 60 10.13 18.24 3.50
N CYS A 61 11.23 18.97 3.70
CA CYS A 61 11.41 19.85 4.87
C CYS A 61 10.27 20.87 4.98
N ALA A 62 9.89 21.54 3.87
CA ALA A 62 8.79 22.49 3.87
C ALA A 62 7.45 21.84 4.26
N GLN A 63 7.16 20.64 3.74
CA GLN A 63 5.95 19.89 4.09
C GLN A 63 5.95 19.40 5.54
N ILE A 64 7.10 18.96 6.06
CA ILE A 64 7.25 18.55 7.47
C ILE A 64 6.98 19.76 8.38
N THR A 65 7.54 20.94 8.06
CA THR A 65 7.29 22.17 8.80
C THR A 65 5.81 22.56 8.76
N LYS A 66 5.18 22.53 7.58
CA LYS A 66 3.74 22.82 7.41
C LYS A 66 2.88 21.90 8.28
N THR A 67 3.17 20.60 8.26
CA THR A 67 2.41 19.59 9.02
C THR A 67 2.66 19.71 10.52
N THR A 68 3.90 19.98 10.94
CA THR A 68 4.27 20.25 12.34
C THR A 68 3.51 21.47 12.87
N ASN A 69 3.42 22.54 12.08
CA ASN A 69 2.67 23.74 12.45
C ASN A 69 1.17 23.46 12.53
N ALA A 70 0.62 22.63 11.64
CA ALA A 70 -0.78 22.20 11.72
C ALA A 70 -1.06 21.44 13.04
N VAL A 71 -0.17 20.53 13.46
CA VAL A 71 -0.29 19.85 14.76
C VAL A 71 -0.22 20.86 15.92
N LYS A 72 0.76 21.77 15.92
CA LYS A 72 0.89 22.82 16.95
C LYS A 72 -0.38 23.70 17.05
N GLN A 73 -1.00 24.04 15.90
CA GLN A 73 -2.26 24.80 15.89
C GLN A 73 -3.43 23.99 16.45
N LEU A 74 -3.53 22.69 16.13
CA LEU A 74 -4.55 21.81 16.69
C LEU A 74 -4.40 21.62 18.21
N VAL A 75 -3.16 21.59 18.72
CA VAL A 75 -2.91 21.58 20.18
C VAL A 75 -3.42 22.87 20.82
N LYS A 76 -3.12 24.04 20.24
CA LYS A 76 -3.65 25.33 20.75
C LYS A 76 -5.17 25.39 20.69
N GLU A 77 -5.77 24.86 19.63
CA GLU A 77 -7.23 24.76 19.49
C GLU A 77 -7.82 23.88 20.60
N TYR A 78 -7.19 22.75 20.88
CA TYR A 78 -7.59 21.84 21.95
C TYR A 78 -7.48 22.49 23.34
N GLU A 79 -6.38 23.19 23.63
CA GLU A 79 -6.19 23.91 24.89
C GLU A 79 -7.18 25.06 25.09
N ARG A 80 -7.67 25.66 23.99
CA ARG A 80 -8.71 26.70 24.04
C ARG A 80 -10.08 26.13 24.45
N GLN A 81 -10.30 24.83 24.31
CA GLN A 81 -11.52 24.20 24.80
C GLN A 81 -11.49 24.13 26.32
N GLU A 82 -12.24 25.00 26.99
CA GLU A 82 -12.36 25.03 28.47
C GLU A 82 -12.75 23.64 29.01
N THR A 83 -11.81 22.95 29.66
CA THR A 83 -12.02 21.68 30.39
C THR A 83 -12.59 21.93 31.78
N HIS A 84 -13.66 22.72 31.88
CA HIS A 84 -14.23 23.09 33.19
C HIS A 84 -15.20 22.07 33.80
N LEU A 85 -15.42 20.93 33.13
CA LEU A 85 -16.28 19.87 33.65
C LEU A 85 -15.43 18.71 34.17
N ALA A 86 -15.48 18.51 35.49
CA ALA A 86 -14.91 17.32 36.12
C ALA A 86 -15.52 16.05 35.49
N GLY A 87 -14.67 15.15 35.00
CA GLY A 87 -15.06 13.84 34.44
C GLY A 87 -15.14 13.75 32.91
N CYS A 88 -14.43 14.60 32.16
CA CYS A 88 -14.24 14.39 30.71
C CYS A 88 -13.38 13.14 30.43
N LYS A 89 -13.64 12.48 29.30
CA LYS A 89 -12.96 11.24 28.89
C LYS A 89 -11.51 11.48 28.44
N TYR A 90 -11.24 12.67 27.90
CA TYR A 90 -9.99 12.99 27.22
C TYR A 90 -9.03 13.80 28.10
N PRO A 91 -7.71 13.80 27.78
CA PRO A 91 -6.70 14.50 28.59
C PRO A 91 -7.02 15.99 28.72
N ALA A 92 -6.80 16.55 29.91
CA ALA A 92 -7.07 17.97 30.16
C ALA A 92 -6.08 18.90 29.44
N LYS A 93 -4.86 18.42 29.19
CA LYS A 93 -3.78 19.13 28.51
C LYS A 93 -3.01 18.16 27.62
N ILE A 94 -2.55 18.66 26.47
CA ILE A 94 -1.72 17.91 25.52
C ILE A 94 -0.34 18.55 25.50
N ILE A 95 0.70 17.72 25.63
CA ILE A 95 2.09 18.15 25.49
C ILE A 95 2.44 18.08 24.00
N ILE A 96 3.10 19.11 23.45
CA ILE A 96 3.35 19.22 22.00
C ILE A 96 4.25 18.08 21.53
N GLU A 97 5.26 17.73 22.32
CA GLU A 97 6.19 16.64 22.05
C GLU A 97 5.46 15.30 21.92
N GLU A 98 4.50 15.04 22.82
CA GLU A 98 3.65 13.85 22.79
C GLU A 98 2.70 13.85 21.58
N ALA A 99 2.29 15.02 21.09
CA ALA A 99 1.42 15.15 19.91
C ALA A 99 2.19 15.04 18.58
N LEU A 100 3.51 15.24 18.59
CA LEU A 100 4.36 15.11 17.40
C LEU A 100 4.92 13.69 17.24
N ASP A 101 4.83 12.86 18.28
CA ASP A 101 5.22 11.46 18.28
C ASP A 101 4.02 10.53 18.06
N ILE A 102 4.03 9.80 16.95
CA ILE A 102 2.97 8.84 16.60
C ILE A 102 2.93 7.63 17.55
N SER A 103 4.04 7.32 18.23
CA SER A 103 4.14 6.21 19.19
C SER A 103 3.73 6.59 20.60
N SER A 104 3.37 7.86 20.82
CA SER A 104 2.95 8.40 22.11
C SER A 104 1.72 7.69 22.66
N LEU A 105 1.71 7.52 23.99
CA LEU A 105 0.57 6.98 24.74
C LEU A 105 -0.67 7.87 24.65
N LEU A 106 -0.50 9.15 24.27
CA LEU A 106 -1.59 10.10 24.02
C LEU A 106 -2.67 9.50 23.13
N TRP A 107 -2.29 8.76 22.09
CA TRP A 107 -3.21 8.27 21.06
C TRP A 107 -4.06 7.08 21.51
N ARG A 108 -3.69 6.40 22.61
CA ARG A 108 -4.49 5.28 23.15
C ARG A 108 -5.88 5.70 23.59
N VAL A 109 -6.09 6.98 23.92
CA VAL A 109 -7.42 7.50 24.29
C VAL A 109 -8.43 7.48 23.13
N LEU A 110 -7.92 7.40 21.89
CA LEU A 110 -8.74 7.27 20.68
C LEU A 110 -9.18 5.83 20.41
N GLU A 111 -8.53 4.84 21.04
CA GLU A 111 -8.93 3.44 21.03
C GLU A 111 -10.16 3.30 21.94
N SER A 112 -11.36 3.40 21.35
CA SER A 112 -12.63 3.23 22.05
C SER A 112 -12.85 1.77 22.48
N ASP A 113 -13.56 1.53 23.60
CA ASP A 113 -13.99 0.20 24.08
C ASP A 113 -14.81 -0.61 23.05
N ALA A 114 -15.34 0.03 22.00
CA ALA A 114 -16.01 -0.64 20.88
C ALA A 114 -15.02 -1.24 19.86
N ASP A 115 -13.80 -0.68 19.82
CA ASP A 115 -12.64 -1.23 19.14
C ASP A 115 -11.82 -1.99 20.18
N LEU A 116 -12.38 -3.09 20.73
CA LEU A 116 -11.48 -4.15 21.17
C LEU A 116 -10.48 -4.34 20.03
N PRO A 117 -9.16 -4.32 20.29
CA PRO A 117 -8.19 -4.59 19.25
C PRO A 117 -8.67 -5.90 18.65
N SER A 118 -9.09 -5.84 17.39
CA SER A 118 -9.21 -7.05 16.60
C SER A 118 -7.93 -7.80 16.91
N SER A 119 -8.06 -9.01 17.45
CA SER A 119 -6.92 -9.85 17.85
C SER A 119 -5.86 -9.95 16.76
N VAL A 120 -6.24 -9.64 15.53
CA VAL A 120 -5.42 -9.56 14.33
C VAL A 120 -5.03 -8.10 14.02
N PRO A 121 -3.72 -7.76 14.03
CA PRO A 121 -3.19 -6.47 13.60
C PRO A 121 -3.64 -6.04 12.21
N TYR A 122 -3.72 -4.73 11.96
CA TYR A 122 -4.18 -4.17 10.68
C TYR A 122 -3.35 -4.66 9.47
N CYS A 123 -2.02 -4.76 9.62
CA CYS A 123 -1.14 -5.28 8.56
C CYS A 123 -1.52 -6.70 8.14
N ILE A 124 -1.88 -7.56 9.08
CA ILE A 124 -2.31 -8.95 8.81
C ILE A 124 -3.67 -8.97 8.12
N LYS A 125 -4.60 -8.10 8.52
CA LYS A 125 -5.88 -7.96 7.81
C LYS A 125 -5.68 -7.54 6.36
N ARG A 126 -4.77 -6.58 6.12
CA ARG A 126 -4.48 -6.11 4.77
C ARG A 126 -3.85 -7.21 3.92
N GLN A 127 -2.85 -7.90 4.45
CA GLN A 127 -2.25 -9.07 3.81
C GLN A 127 -3.28 -10.15 3.46
N LEU A 128 -4.22 -10.43 4.38
CA LEU A 128 -5.28 -11.40 4.13
C LEU A 128 -6.22 -10.96 2.99
N ILE A 129 -6.56 -9.67 2.94
CA ILE A 129 -7.37 -9.10 1.84
C ILE A 129 -6.63 -9.24 0.51
N ASP A 130 -5.34 -8.91 0.50
CA ASP A 130 -4.51 -8.99 -0.71
C ASP A 130 -4.35 -10.44 -1.19
N LEU A 131 -4.10 -11.39 -0.27
CA LEU A 131 -4.05 -12.83 -0.57
C LEU A 131 -5.39 -13.35 -1.11
N ASN A 132 -6.51 -12.89 -0.55
CA ASN A 132 -7.83 -13.27 -1.04
C ASN A 132 -8.08 -12.72 -2.47
N HIS A 133 -7.67 -11.48 -2.75
CA HIS A 133 -7.76 -10.94 -4.11
C HIS A 133 -6.85 -11.69 -5.09
N LEU A 134 -5.63 -12.02 -4.67
CA LEU A 134 -4.71 -12.83 -5.47
C LEU A 134 -5.30 -14.20 -5.77
N HIS A 135 -5.82 -14.90 -4.75
CA HIS A 135 -6.48 -16.20 -4.93
C HIS A 135 -7.65 -16.12 -5.91
N LYS A 136 -8.49 -15.08 -5.81
CA LYS A 136 -9.59 -14.86 -6.77
C LYS A 136 -9.06 -14.69 -8.20
N ARG A 137 -8.06 -13.82 -8.40
CA ARG A 137 -7.45 -13.61 -9.72
C ARG A 137 -6.82 -14.89 -10.30
N CYS A 138 -6.07 -15.64 -9.50
CA CYS A 138 -5.50 -16.92 -9.94
C CYS A 138 -6.60 -17.92 -10.31
N THR A 139 -7.71 -17.94 -9.56
CA THR A 139 -8.85 -18.82 -9.87
C THR A 139 -9.50 -18.42 -11.20
N GLU A 140 -9.72 -17.12 -11.43
CA GLU A 140 -10.26 -16.58 -12.68
C GLU A 140 -9.34 -16.93 -13.86
N GLU A 141 -8.03 -16.73 -13.72
CA GLU A 141 -7.04 -17.03 -14.76
C GLU A 141 -7.01 -18.52 -15.11
N VAL A 142 -7.05 -19.40 -14.10
CA VAL A 142 -7.16 -20.85 -14.33
C VAL A 142 -8.42 -21.21 -15.10
N LEU A 143 -9.56 -20.57 -14.81
CA LEU A 143 -10.80 -20.82 -15.54
C LEU A 143 -10.71 -20.34 -16.99
N LEU A 144 -10.14 -19.15 -17.23
CA LEU A 144 -9.93 -18.62 -18.58
C LEU A 144 -9.01 -19.50 -19.42
N ILE A 145 -7.90 -19.96 -18.83
CA ILE A 145 -6.96 -20.85 -19.51
C ILE A 145 -7.64 -22.18 -19.87
N LYS A 146 -8.45 -22.75 -18.97
CA LYS A 146 -9.22 -23.97 -19.27
C LYS A 146 -10.18 -23.75 -20.43
N GLU A 147 -10.91 -22.64 -20.44
CA GLU A 147 -11.82 -22.31 -21.53
C GLU A 147 -11.08 -22.14 -22.87
N GLU A 148 -9.91 -21.52 -22.88
CA GLU A 148 -9.05 -21.42 -24.07
C GLU A 148 -8.53 -22.78 -24.52
N MET A 149 -8.08 -23.64 -23.60
CA MET A 149 -7.67 -25.02 -23.90
C MET A 149 -8.81 -25.82 -24.53
N ASP A 150 -10.04 -25.68 -24.01
CA ASP A 150 -11.22 -26.33 -24.56
C ASP A 150 -11.57 -25.78 -25.96
N ARG A 151 -11.50 -24.46 -26.16
CA ARG A 151 -11.70 -23.82 -27.48
C ARG A 151 -10.71 -24.34 -28.52
N VAL A 152 -9.43 -24.42 -28.17
CA VAL A 152 -8.38 -24.92 -29.06
C VAL A 152 -8.61 -26.40 -29.38
N THR A 153 -8.94 -27.22 -28.38
CA THR A 153 -9.26 -28.65 -28.60
C THR A 153 -10.42 -28.81 -29.58
N ASN A 154 -11.52 -28.11 -29.34
CA ASN A 154 -12.71 -28.14 -30.21
C ASN A 154 -12.41 -27.69 -31.64
N TYR A 155 -11.55 -26.68 -31.82
CA TYR A 155 -11.14 -26.22 -33.14
C TYR A 155 -10.44 -27.32 -33.96
N TYR A 156 -9.48 -28.02 -33.34
CA TYR A 156 -8.72 -29.07 -34.03
C TYR A 156 -9.55 -30.34 -34.24
N GLU A 157 -10.42 -30.71 -33.30
CA GLU A 157 -11.38 -31.80 -33.50
C GLU A 157 -12.34 -31.49 -34.65
N GLY A 158 -12.86 -30.26 -34.74
CA GLY A 158 -13.69 -29.82 -35.86
C GLY A 158 -12.94 -29.84 -37.20
N LYS A 159 -11.64 -29.58 -37.21
CA LYS A 159 -10.79 -29.68 -38.41
C LYS A 159 -10.55 -31.14 -38.81
N LEU A 160 -10.31 -32.03 -37.85
CA LEU A 160 -10.21 -33.48 -38.06
C LEU A 160 -11.51 -34.05 -38.64
N ASN A 161 -12.67 -33.67 -38.09
CA ASN A 161 -13.96 -34.15 -38.58
C ASN A 161 -14.22 -33.72 -40.03
N ARG A 162 -13.91 -32.46 -40.38
CA ARG A 162 -14.01 -31.99 -41.78
C ARG A 162 -13.11 -32.78 -42.72
N LEU A 163 -11.87 -33.03 -42.30
CA LEU A 163 -10.91 -33.76 -43.11
C LEU A 163 -11.28 -35.25 -43.25
N ASN A 164 -11.81 -35.87 -42.20
CA ASN A 164 -12.36 -37.23 -42.24
C ASN A 164 -13.52 -37.32 -43.25
N ASN A 165 -14.44 -36.35 -43.23
CA ASN A 165 -15.54 -36.31 -44.20
C ASN A 165 -15.02 -36.20 -45.64
N TRP A 166 -14.05 -35.33 -45.90
CA TRP A 166 -13.42 -35.20 -47.22
C TRP A 166 -12.71 -36.49 -47.65
N THR A 167 -11.98 -37.14 -46.74
CA THR A 167 -11.33 -38.43 -47.00
C THR A 167 -12.36 -39.49 -47.39
N ASN A 168 -13.50 -39.56 -46.69
CA ASN A 168 -14.58 -40.49 -47.00
C ASN A 168 -15.24 -40.19 -48.35
N GLU A 169 -15.49 -38.93 -48.67
CA GLU A 169 -16.03 -38.50 -49.97
C GLU A 169 -15.08 -38.82 -51.13
N LEU A 170 -13.78 -38.57 -50.95
CA LEU A 170 -12.74 -38.84 -51.95
C LEU A 170 -12.50 -40.34 -52.13
N ALA A 171 -12.65 -41.15 -51.09
CA ALA A 171 -12.52 -42.61 -51.15
C ALA A 171 -13.58 -43.25 -52.07
N VAL A 172 -14.79 -42.69 -52.10
CA VAL A 172 -15.89 -43.14 -52.97
C VAL A 172 -15.63 -42.79 -54.45
N SER A 173 -14.89 -41.72 -54.73
CA SER A 173 -14.63 -41.20 -56.08
C SER A 173 -13.26 -41.61 -56.65
N THR A 174 -12.76 -42.81 -56.31
CA THR A 174 -11.38 -43.26 -56.62
C THR A 174 -11.11 -43.64 -58.09
N GLU A 175 -12.08 -43.43 -58.97
CA GLU A 175 -11.98 -43.78 -60.39
C GLU A 175 -10.95 -42.90 -61.14
N SER A 176 -10.76 -41.64 -60.74
CA SER A 176 -9.77 -40.71 -61.33
C SER A 176 -8.38 -40.83 -60.69
N VAL A 177 -7.33 -40.46 -61.44
CA VAL A 177 -5.96 -40.32 -60.91
C VAL A 177 -5.86 -39.10 -60.00
N ASP A 178 -6.58 -38.02 -60.33
CA ASP A 178 -6.58 -36.78 -59.55
C ASP A 178 -7.23 -36.96 -58.18
N SER A 179 -8.33 -37.74 -58.10
CA SER A 179 -9.00 -38.05 -56.85
C SER A 179 -8.15 -38.93 -55.92
N ARG A 180 -7.35 -39.84 -56.49
CA ARG A 180 -6.36 -40.63 -55.75
C ARG A 180 -5.23 -39.76 -55.19
N GLY A 181 -4.74 -38.78 -55.96
CA GLY A 181 -3.75 -37.81 -55.49
C GLY A 181 -4.28 -36.94 -54.34
N LEU A 182 -5.49 -36.39 -54.49
CA LEU A 182 -6.15 -35.61 -53.44
C LEU A 182 -6.43 -36.44 -52.18
N LEU A 183 -6.86 -37.69 -52.34
CA LEU A 183 -7.06 -38.62 -51.22
C LEU A 183 -5.75 -38.87 -50.46
N SER A 184 -4.64 -39.10 -51.16
CA SER A 184 -3.33 -39.27 -50.53
C SER A 184 -2.93 -38.03 -49.71
N ILE A 185 -3.15 -36.83 -50.25
CA ILE A 185 -2.86 -35.57 -49.55
C ILE A 185 -3.75 -35.42 -48.31
N ALA A 186 -5.05 -35.71 -48.45
CA ALA A 186 -6.01 -35.62 -47.34
C ALA A 186 -5.65 -36.59 -46.20
N LEU A 187 -5.27 -37.83 -46.53
CA LEU A 187 -4.82 -38.83 -45.55
C LEU A 187 -3.54 -38.41 -44.83
N THR A 188 -2.53 -37.93 -45.56
CA THR A 188 -1.29 -37.43 -44.92
C THR A 188 -1.58 -36.27 -43.98
N LYS A 189 -2.44 -35.32 -44.38
CA LYS A 189 -2.85 -34.22 -43.50
C LYS A 189 -3.69 -34.66 -42.32
N PHE A 190 -4.47 -35.73 -42.48
CA PHE A 190 -5.26 -36.31 -41.40
C PHE A 190 -4.37 -36.94 -40.34
N ASP A 191 -3.36 -37.70 -40.76
CA ASP A 191 -2.39 -38.32 -39.85
C ASP A 191 -1.56 -37.27 -39.10
N GLU A 192 -1.03 -36.26 -39.81
CA GLU A 192 -0.31 -35.13 -39.21
C GLU A 192 -1.15 -34.44 -38.13
N LEU A 193 -2.41 -34.11 -38.46
CA LEU A 193 -3.30 -33.41 -37.55
C LEU A 193 -3.74 -34.29 -36.37
N THR A 194 -3.87 -35.60 -36.58
CA THR A 194 -4.21 -36.56 -35.52
C THR A 194 -3.08 -36.66 -34.50
N ILE A 195 -1.83 -36.75 -34.97
CA ILE A 195 -0.64 -36.76 -34.11
C ILE A 195 -0.56 -35.47 -33.31
N PHE A 196 -0.72 -34.33 -33.98
CA PHE A 196 -0.69 -33.01 -33.34
C PHE A 196 -1.80 -32.85 -32.29
N THR A 197 -3.05 -33.23 -32.62
CA THR A 197 -4.19 -33.11 -31.69
C THR A 197 -4.00 -34.01 -30.47
N ARG A 198 -3.48 -35.22 -30.64
CA ARG A 198 -3.14 -36.11 -29.52
C ARG A 198 -2.04 -35.53 -28.64
N HIS A 199 -1.01 -34.90 -29.22
CA HIS A 199 0.04 -34.22 -28.47
C HIS A 199 -0.53 -33.07 -27.62
N LEU A 200 -1.38 -32.26 -28.23
CA LEU A 200 -2.05 -31.12 -27.60
C LEU A 200 -2.99 -31.55 -26.46
N GLN A 201 -3.77 -32.61 -26.65
CA GLN A 201 -4.58 -33.23 -25.59
C GLN A 201 -3.70 -33.77 -24.44
N GLY A 202 -2.53 -34.33 -24.75
CA GLY A 202 -1.55 -34.76 -23.75
C GLY A 202 -1.01 -33.61 -22.91
N LEU A 203 -0.69 -32.48 -23.55
CA LEU A 203 -0.26 -31.26 -22.86
C LEU A 203 -1.36 -30.72 -21.94
N PHE A 204 -2.61 -30.65 -22.43
CA PHE A 204 -3.73 -30.12 -21.64
C PHE A 204 -4.12 -31.05 -20.48
N SER A 205 -4.02 -32.37 -20.67
CA SER A 205 -4.28 -33.36 -19.62
C SER A 205 -3.22 -33.35 -18.52
N ALA A 206 -1.95 -33.11 -18.88
CA ALA A 206 -0.86 -32.98 -17.90
C ALA A 206 -1.01 -31.75 -17.00
N HIS A 207 -1.68 -30.70 -17.50
CA HIS A 207 -2.03 -29.49 -16.75
C HIS A 207 -3.44 -29.58 -16.12
N GLY A 208 -4.00 -30.78 -16.00
CA GLY A 208 -5.15 -31.04 -15.14
C GLY A 208 -4.77 -30.73 -13.69
N LEU A 209 -5.06 -29.50 -13.26
CA LEU A 209 -4.81 -28.90 -11.93
C LEU A 209 -5.60 -29.58 -10.79
N ASN A 210 -5.49 -30.90 -10.66
CA ASN A 210 -5.90 -31.67 -9.48
C ASN A 210 -4.72 -31.98 -8.56
N LYS A 211 -3.50 -31.54 -8.92
CA LYS A 211 -2.45 -31.39 -7.93
C LYS A 211 -2.68 -30.03 -7.29
N GLU A 212 -3.17 -30.05 -6.05
CA GLU A 212 -3.03 -28.92 -5.12
C GLU A 212 -1.66 -28.31 -5.34
N ALA A 213 -1.62 -27.00 -5.54
CA ALA A 213 -0.38 -26.25 -5.75
C ALA A 213 0.56 -26.50 -4.56
N GLY A 214 1.38 -27.54 -4.69
CA GLY A 214 2.51 -27.77 -3.83
C GLY A 214 3.43 -26.58 -3.97
N ILE A 215 3.71 -25.96 -2.83
CA ILE A 215 4.74 -24.97 -2.57
C ILE A 215 5.76 -24.94 -3.71
N LEU A 216 5.78 -23.84 -4.45
CA LEU A 216 6.79 -23.56 -5.47
C LEU A 216 8.16 -23.73 -4.79
N GLU A 217 8.99 -24.64 -5.31
CA GLU A 217 10.40 -24.68 -4.94
C GLU A 217 11.04 -23.34 -5.29
N ASP A 218 11.79 -22.83 -4.34
CA ASP A 218 12.60 -21.62 -4.37
C ASP A 218 13.47 -21.56 -5.63
N VAL A 219 13.04 -20.74 -6.61
CA VAL A 219 13.85 -20.41 -7.78
C VAL A 219 14.48 -19.04 -7.54
N GLY A 220 15.68 -19.12 -6.98
CA GLY A 220 16.84 -18.24 -7.12
C GLY A 220 16.66 -16.82 -7.65
N ASP A 221 17.15 -15.88 -6.83
CA ASP A 221 17.84 -14.63 -7.17
C ASP A 221 17.88 -14.29 -8.68
N ILE A 222 17.00 -13.39 -9.10
CA ILE A 222 17.18 -12.61 -10.32
C ILE A 222 17.19 -11.15 -9.89
N ASN A 223 18.41 -10.66 -9.65
CA ASN A 223 18.75 -9.25 -9.80
C ASN A 223 18.40 -8.84 -11.23
N GLY A 224 17.45 -7.92 -11.36
CA GLY A 224 17.14 -7.21 -12.59
C GLY A 224 16.95 -5.75 -12.23
N ASP A 225 18.02 -4.99 -12.36
CA ASP A 225 17.97 -3.55 -12.60
C ASP A 225 17.03 -3.30 -13.77
N ASP A 226 16.01 -2.45 -13.58
CA ASP A 226 15.38 -1.74 -14.68
C ASP A 226 15.09 -0.31 -14.22
N GLU A 227 15.89 0.58 -14.81
CA GLU A 227 15.83 2.04 -14.78
C GLU A 227 14.48 2.53 -15.32
N ASP A 228 13.83 3.43 -14.57
CA ASP A 228 13.57 4.83 -14.96
C ASP A 228 13.02 5.05 -16.37
N ASP A 229 11.77 5.50 -16.44
CA ASP A 229 11.37 6.58 -17.35
C ASP A 229 10.08 7.19 -16.79
N GLY A 230 10.26 8.28 -16.06
CA GLY A 230 9.19 9.17 -15.64
C GLY A 230 8.60 9.94 -16.82
N ASP A 231 7.28 10.07 -16.82
CA ASP A 231 6.61 11.18 -17.49
C ASP A 231 5.83 11.97 -16.42
N ASP A 232 6.24 13.23 -16.31
CA ASP A 232 5.89 14.23 -15.31
C ASP A 232 4.59 14.93 -15.75
N ASP A 233 3.50 14.69 -15.00
CA ASP A 233 2.28 15.46 -15.09
C ASP A 233 2.54 16.87 -14.52
N ASN A 234 2.84 17.82 -15.41
CA ASN A 234 2.62 19.23 -15.14
C ASN A 234 1.13 19.51 -15.29
N ASP A 235 0.50 19.90 -14.18
CA ASP A 235 -0.38 21.06 -14.08
C ASP A 235 -1.00 21.06 -12.68
N ASP A 236 -0.63 22.05 -11.87
CA ASP A 236 -1.58 22.78 -11.03
C ASP A 236 -0.84 23.97 -10.37
N ASP A 237 -0.97 25.10 -11.06
CA ASP A 237 -0.94 26.42 -10.46
C ASP A 237 -2.02 26.48 -9.37
N ASP A 238 -1.63 26.82 -8.14
CA ASP A 238 -2.48 27.65 -7.28
C ASP A 238 -1.58 28.47 -6.35
N ASP A 239 -1.37 29.69 -6.83
CA ASP A 239 -0.95 30.88 -6.11
C ASP A 239 -2.01 31.22 -5.05
N ASP A 240 -1.65 31.13 -3.77
CA ASP A 240 -2.26 31.99 -2.75
C ASP A 240 -1.38 32.06 -1.49
N ASN A 241 -0.50 33.05 -1.54
CA ASN A 241 -0.43 34.18 -0.60
C ASN A 241 -0.24 33.91 0.91
N ASP A 242 0.93 34.36 1.39
CA ASP A 242 1.15 35.08 2.64
C ASP A 242 0.52 34.56 3.94
N ILE A 243 1.25 33.67 4.64
CA ILE A 243 1.53 33.89 6.07
C ILE A 243 3.02 33.67 6.29
N ALA A 244 3.79 34.74 6.07
CA ALA A 244 5.08 34.91 6.71
C ALA A 244 4.88 34.87 8.23
N GLN A 245 5.26 33.77 8.85
CA GLN A 245 5.73 33.80 10.22
C GLN A 245 7.03 33.01 10.28
N GLU A 246 8.09 33.77 10.09
CA GLU A 246 9.47 33.52 10.52
C GLU A 246 9.45 33.11 12.01
N LEU A 247 9.16 31.84 12.28
CA LEU A 247 9.27 31.24 13.60
C LEU A 247 9.93 29.87 13.44
N GLU A 248 11.26 29.95 13.54
CA GLU A 248 12.24 28.93 13.93
C GLU A 248 12.29 27.66 13.07
N GLU A 249 12.81 27.79 11.85
CA GLU A 249 13.51 26.70 11.14
C GLU A 249 14.56 26.01 12.04
N ALA A 250 15.09 26.72 13.03
CA ALA A 250 16.01 26.21 14.05
C ALA A 250 15.43 25.05 14.88
N ASP A 251 14.13 25.10 15.23
CA ASP A 251 13.47 24.04 16.01
C ASP A 251 13.30 22.76 15.18
N VAL A 252 12.95 22.91 13.90
CA VAL A 252 12.78 21.77 12.98
C VAL A 252 14.13 21.11 12.68
N LEU A 253 15.20 21.90 12.54
CA LEU A 253 16.56 21.40 12.36
C LEU A 253 17.11 20.71 13.62
N ALA A 254 16.74 21.18 14.81
CA ALA A 254 17.11 20.54 16.07
C ALA A 254 16.41 19.18 16.25
N ASP A 255 15.12 19.10 15.92
CA ASP A 255 14.35 17.85 15.90
C ASP A 255 14.94 16.84 14.90
N LEU A 256 15.27 17.30 13.69
CA LEU A 256 15.92 16.48 12.65
C LEU A 256 17.28 15.95 13.11
N ARG A 257 18.11 16.80 13.74
CA ARG A 257 19.41 16.38 14.30
C ARG A 257 19.26 15.38 15.45
N SER A 258 18.27 15.57 16.31
CA SER A 258 18.00 14.66 17.42
C SER A 258 17.62 13.26 16.91
N VAL A 259 16.70 13.19 15.93
CA VAL A 259 16.27 11.92 15.33
C VAL A 259 17.41 11.22 14.58
N LEU A 260 18.24 11.97 13.85
CA LEU A 260 19.38 11.40 13.12
C LEU A 260 20.49 10.91 14.06
N ASN A 261 20.81 11.67 15.12
CA ASN A 261 21.86 11.30 16.07
C ASN A 261 21.51 10.05 16.90
N VAL A 262 20.23 9.81 17.18
CA VAL A 262 19.77 8.60 17.89
C VAL A 262 19.95 7.34 17.05
N GLU A 263 19.84 7.43 15.73
CA GLU A 263 19.85 6.25 14.84
C GLU A 263 21.23 5.96 14.23
N TYR A 264 22.06 6.99 14.00
CA TYR A 264 23.35 6.84 13.33
C TYR A 264 24.58 7.10 14.22
N GLY A 265 24.38 7.48 15.48
CA GLY A 265 25.49 7.84 16.37
C GLY A 265 26.12 9.19 16.00
N SER A 266 26.67 9.87 17.00
CA SER A 266 27.42 11.11 16.80
C SER A 266 28.84 10.74 16.38
N ASP A 267 29.21 10.98 15.12
CA ASP A 267 30.59 10.87 14.61
C ASP A 267 31.51 11.98 15.16
N ASP A 268 31.43 12.27 16.46
CA ASP A 268 32.43 13.06 17.19
C ASP A 268 33.50 12.12 17.75
N GLU A 269 34.14 11.32 16.88
CA GLU A 269 35.44 10.75 17.21
C GLU A 269 36.49 11.85 17.07
N SER A 270 36.83 12.43 18.23
CA SER A 270 37.95 13.34 18.40
C SER A 270 39.27 12.64 18.06
N ASP A 271 39.79 12.92 16.87
CA ASP A 271 41.16 12.56 16.47
C ASP A 271 42.16 13.46 17.22
N SER A 272 42.41 13.15 18.50
CA SER A 272 43.54 13.73 19.25
C SER A 272 44.78 12.87 19.03
N GLY A 273 45.29 12.90 17.80
CA GLY A 273 46.53 12.28 17.38
C GLY A 273 47.76 12.97 18.00
N ASN A 274 48.25 12.34 19.07
CA ASN A 274 49.61 12.29 19.60
C ASN A 274 50.69 13.08 18.82
N SER A 275 51.10 14.24 19.34
CA SER A 275 52.30 14.95 18.88
C SER A 275 53.51 14.47 19.66
N ASP A 276 54.35 13.69 18.97
CA ASP A 276 55.66 13.22 19.41
C ASP A 276 56.59 14.43 19.67
N SER A 277 57.11 14.54 20.88
CA SER A 277 58.13 15.55 21.23
C SER A 277 59.26 14.87 21.99
N ASP A 278 60.20 14.29 21.24
CA ASP A 278 61.52 13.92 21.71
C ASP A 278 62.54 14.93 21.16
N ALA A 279 63.01 15.84 22.02
CA ALA A 279 64.33 16.47 21.89
C ALA A 279 64.77 17.08 23.23
N GLU A 280 65.95 16.63 23.67
CA GLU A 280 66.90 17.29 24.59
C GLU A 280 66.72 17.12 26.12
N ASN A 281 67.40 16.09 26.66
CA ASN A 281 68.31 16.26 27.81
C ASN A 281 69.20 15.02 28.03
N ASN A 282 70.40 15.02 27.43
CA ASN A 282 71.72 14.71 28.02
C ASN A 282 72.75 14.39 26.93
#